data_AF-A0A524LVE2-F1
#
_entry.id   AF-A0A524LVE2-F1
#
_cell.length_a   1.000
_cell.length_b   1.000
_cell.length_c   1.000
_cell.angle_alpha   90.00
_cell.angle_beta   90.00
_cell.angle_gamma   90.00
#
_symmetry.space_group_name_H-M   'P 1'
#
loop_
_entity.id
_entity.type
_entity.pdbx_description
1 polymer ?
#
loop_
_entity_poly.entity_id
_entity_poly.type
_entity_poly.pdbx_seq_one_letter_code
_entity_poly.pdbx_strand_id
1 'polypeptide(L)'
;GDIFYYNHITKSAGFSKLVVEKKYGHDKIIASTFVRLSESTPIIKLEFLGEEHSENEIKDVLNKLYKNSVGGYPYALKLAHNNCKISDKELAKMVSLLGLSNEIGSREVLG
;
A
#
# COMPACT_ATOMS: atom_id res chain seq x y z
N GLY A 1 -2.57 11.16 -11.88
CA GLY A 1 -3.82 10.47 -12.22
C GLY A 1 -3.49 9.43 -13.26
N ASP A 2 -2.65 8.46 -12.91
CA ASP A 2 -1.93 7.66 -13.92
C ASP A 2 -2.28 6.18 -13.76
N ILE A 3 -2.52 5.74 -12.52
CA ILE A 3 -3.01 4.39 -12.23
C ILE A 3 -4.38 4.12 -12.86
N PHE A 4 -5.29 5.10 -12.85
CA PHE A 4 -6.60 4.99 -13.50
C PHE A 4 -6.48 4.94 -15.03
N TYR A 5 -5.53 5.70 -15.59
CA TYR A 5 -5.24 5.73 -17.02
C TYR A 5 -4.70 4.37 -17.50
N TYR A 6 -3.65 3.85 -16.84
CA TYR A 6 -3.10 2.54 -17.18
C TYR A 6 -4.10 1.40 -16.97
N ASN A 7 -5.00 1.52 -15.99
CA ASN A 7 -6.01 0.50 -15.77
C ASN A 7 -7.06 0.45 -16.90
N HIS A 8 -7.31 1.57 -17.58
CA HIS A 8 -8.23 1.63 -18.72
C HIS A 8 -7.58 1.19 -20.03
N ILE A 9 -6.30 1.48 -20.22
CA ILE A 9 -5.64 1.35 -21.54
C ILE A 9 -5.04 -0.03 -21.78
N THR A 10 -4.63 -0.72 -20.72
CA THR A 10 -4.09 -2.07 -20.85
C THR A 10 -4.59 -2.97 -19.74
N LYS A 11 -4.89 -4.23 -20.11
CA LYS A 11 -5.21 -5.32 -19.18
C LYS A 11 -4.07 -6.34 -19.06
N SER A 12 -3.01 -6.20 -19.84
CA SER A 12 -1.89 -7.14 -19.88
C SER A 12 -0.94 -6.91 -18.71
N ALA A 13 -0.24 -7.98 -18.30
CA ALA A 13 0.85 -7.87 -17.34
C ALA A 13 2.01 -7.04 -17.92
N GLY A 14 2.75 -6.34 -17.06
CA GLY A 14 3.87 -5.49 -17.46
C GLY A 14 4.13 -4.34 -16.49
N PHE A 15 5.03 -3.44 -16.88
CA PHE A 15 5.38 -2.27 -16.09
C PHE A 15 5.55 -1.02 -16.98
N SER A 16 5.32 0.16 -16.42
CA SER A 16 5.48 1.43 -17.11
C SER A 16 6.94 1.87 -17.14
N LYS A 17 7.24 2.87 -17.98
CA LYS A 17 8.52 3.58 -17.93
C LYS A 17 8.81 4.06 -16.50
N LEU A 18 10.08 3.96 -16.10
CA LEU A 18 10.57 4.43 -14.81
C LEU A 18 10.51 5.97 -14.76
N VAL A 19 9.97 6.51 -13.67
CA VAL A 19 9.88 7.94 -13.40
C VAL A 19 10.73 8.26 -12.18
N VAL A 20 11.75 9.09 -12.35
CA VAL A 20 12.66 9.49 -11.28
C VAL A 20 12.20 10.82 -10.68
N GLU A 21 11.89 10.82 -9.39
CA GLU A 21 11.53 12.00 -8.61
C GLU A 21 12.69 12.42 -7.71
N LYS A 22 13.22 13.64 -7.94
CA LYS A 22 14.29 14.26 -7.14
C LYS A 22 13.77 15.29 -6.14
N LYS A 23 12.47 15.26 -5.84
CA LYS A 23 11.76 16.31 -5.09
C LYS A 23 11.97 16.28 -3.57
N TYR A 24 12.63 15.25 -3.05
CA TYR A 24 12.77 15.02 -1.61
C TYR A 24 14.15 15.39 -1.03
N GLY A 25 15.04 15.96 -1.84
CA GLY A 25 16.42 16.31 -1.46
C GLY A 25 17.44 15.67 -2.40
N HIS A 26 18.70 16.11 -2.31
CA HIS A 26 19.80 15.57 -3.14
C HIS A 26 20.11 14.09 -2.85
N ASP A 27 19.76 13.62 -1.65
CA ASP A 27 19.99 12.28 -1.13
C ASP A 27 18.74 11.36 -1.23
N LYS A 28 17.57 11.93 -1.55
CA LYS A 28 16.29 11.20 -1.57
C LYS A 28 15.71 11.18 -2.98
N ILE A 29 16.40 10.45 -3.84
CA ILE A 29 15.94 10.17 -5.20
C ILE A 29 15.06 8.92 -5.15
N ILE A 30 13.84 9.03 -5.68
CA ILE A 30 12.89 7.91 -5.75
C ILE A 30 12.58 7.62 -7.21
N ALA A 31 12.91 6.43 -7.67
CA ALA A 31 12.47 5.93 -8.95
C ALA A 31 11.16 5.15 -8.79
N SER A 32 10.17 5.38 -9.66
CA SER A 32 8.86 4.77 -9.53
C SER A 32 8.35 4.21 -10.86
N THR A 33 7.60 3.11 -10.77
CA THR A 33 6.97 2.47 -11.93
C THR A 33 5.61 1.90 -11.54
N PHE A 34 4.67 1.91 -12.48
CA PHE A 34 3.37 1.26 -12.34
C PHE A 34 3.43 -0.14 -12.93
N VAL A 35 2.89 -1.11 -12.20
CA VAL A 35 3.06 -2.53 -12.49
C VAL A 35 1.73 -3.23 -12.46
N ARG A 36 1.50 -4.11 -13.44
CA ARG A 36 0.45 -5.13 -13.40
C ARG A 36 1.12 -6.51 -13.38
N LEU A 37 0.95 -7.24 -12.28
CA LEU A 37 1.60 -8.55 -12.09
C LEU A 37 0.91 -9.68 -12.87
N SER A 38 -0.39 -9.57 -13.14
CA SER A 38 -1.17 -10.59 -13.86
C SER A 38 -2.26 -9.93 -14.70
N GLU A 39 -2.78 -10.62 -15.71
CA GLU A 39 -3.83 -10.06 -16.55
C GLU A 39 -5.08 -9.69 -15.75
N SER A 40 -5.66 -8.55 -16.08
CA SER A 40 -6.89 -8.03 -15.46
C SER A 40 -6.82 -7.84 -13.93
N THR A 41 -5.62 -7.83 -13.32
CA THR A 41 -5.44 -7.57 -11.89
C THR A 41 -5.17 -6.09 -11.61
N PRO A 42 -5.33 -5.62 -10.36
CA PRO A 42 -5.01 -4.24 -10.01
C PRO A 42 -3.57 -3.85 -10.38
N ILE A 43 -3.39 -2.57 -10.69
CA ILE A 43 -2.08 -1.97 -10.88
C ILE A 43 -1.55 -1.55 -9.51
N ILE A 44 -0.26 -1.77 -9.28
CA ILE A 44 0.46 -1.32 -8.08
C ILE A 44 1.55 -0.34 -8.49
N LYS A 45 1.81 0.67 -7.66
CA LYS A 45 2.98 1.55 -7.80
C LYS A 45 4.13 0.93 -7.02
N LEU A 46 5.25 0.68 -7.67
CA LEU A 46 6.50 0.31 -7.02
C LEU A 46 7.42 1.52 -6.97
N GLU A 47 8.10 1.69 -5.85
CA GLU A 47 9.05 2.77 -5.61
C GLU A 47 10.38 2.16 -5.15
N PHE A 48 11.46 2.63 -5.76
CA PHE A 48 12.82 2.20 -5.53
C PHE A 48 13.65 3.41 -5.11
N LEU A 49 14.59 3.19 -4.20
CA LEU A 49 15.50 4.23 -3.75
C LEU A 49 16.71 4.30 -4.69
N GLY A 50 16.98 5.48 -5.22
CA GLY A 50 18.06 5.72 -6.19
C GLY A 50 17.54 6.07 -7.58
N GLU A 51 18.47 6.42 -8.47
CA GLU A 51 18.22 6.81 -9.86
C GLU A 51 18.44 5.64 -10.83
N GLU A 52 19.45 4.82 -10.56
CA GLU A 52 19.97 3.82 -11.49
C GLU A 52 19.29 2.47 -11.25
N HIS A 53 18.12 2.27 -11.85
CA HIS A 53 17.48 0.96 -11.93
C HIS A 53 17.36 0.51 -13.38
N SER A 54 17.97 -0.63 -13.69
CA SER A 54 17.87 -1.21 -15.03
C SER A 54 16.51 -1.90 -15.22
N GLU A 55 16.03 -2.00 -16.46
CA GLU A 55 14.80 -2.76 -16.74
C GLU A 55 14.91 -4.24 -16.33
N ASN A 56 16.11 -4.83 -16.40
CA ASN A 56 16.34 -6.22 -16.00
C ASN A 56 16.18 -6.40 -14.50
N GLU A 57 16.72 -5.47 -13.71
CA GLU A 57 16.54 -5.45 -12.26
C GLU A 57 15.05 -5.35 -11.88
N ILE A 58 14.32 -4.45 -12.54
CA ILE A 58 12.88 -4.30 -12.32
C ILE A 58 12.17 -5.62 -12.67
N LYS A 59 12.46 -6.24 -13.81
CA LYS A 59 11.90 -7.55 -14.20
C LYS A 59 12.19 -8.64 -13.17
N ASP A 60 13.39 -8.68 -12.61
CA ASP A 60 13.77 -9.65 -11.58
C ASP A 60 12.98 -9.45 -10.28
N VAL A 61 12.79 -8.19 -9.86
CA VAL A 61 11.93 -7.86 -8.72
C VAL A 61 10.49 -8.28 -8.99
N LEU A 62 9.97 -7.99 -10.18
CA LEU A 62 8.62 -8.38 -10.59
C LEU A 62 8.42 -9.89 -10.58
N ASN A 63 9.39 -10.65 -11.08
CA ASN A 63 9.35 -12.11 -11.07
C ASN A 63 9.33 -12.66 -9.64
N LYS A 64 10.10 -12.07 -8.72
CA LYS A 64 10.10 -12.43 -7.30
C LYS A 64 8.77 -12.11 -6.62
N LEU A 65 8.19 -10.94 -6.92
CA LEU A 65 6.88 -10.53 -6.40
C LEU A 65 5.77 -11.45 -6.93
N TYR A 66 5.77 -11.75 -8.23
CA TYR A 66 4.79 -12.59 -8.89
C TYR A 66 4.71 -13.99 -8.26
N LYS A 67 5.86 -14.62 -7.97
CA LYS A 67 5.93 -15.94 -7.32
C LYS A 67 5.20 -16.03 -5.98
N ASN A 68 5.14 -14.91 -5.25
CA ASN A 68 4.50 -14.82 -3.93
C ASN A 68 3.18 -14.05 -3.97
N SER A 69 2.61 -13.84 -5.16
CA SER A 69 1.38 -13.07 -5.37
C SER A 69 0.17 -13.97 -5.60
N VAL A 70 -0.99 -13.54 -5.09
CA VAL A 70 -2.29 -14.19 -5.29
C VAL A 70 -3.23 -13.17 -5.90
N GLY A 71 -3.77 -13.45 -7.09
CA GLY A 71 -4.66 -12.52 -7.80
C GLY A 71 -3.97 -11.22 -8.24
N GLY A 72 -2.67 -11.29 -8.58
CA GLY A 72 -1.88 -10.14 -9.03
C GLY A 72 -1.52 -9.13 -7.95
N TYR A 73 -1.60 -9.53 -6.67
CA TYR A 73 -1.13 -8.74 -5.53
C TYR A 73 -0.28 -9.60 -4.57
N PRO A 74 0.84 -9.08 -4.03
CA PRO A 74 1.69 -9.84 -3.11
C PRO A 74 0.93 -10.30 -1.86
N TYR A 75 0.97 -11.61 -1.56
CA TYR A 75 0.22 -12.18 -0.45
C TYR A 75 0.68 -11.63 0.91
N ALA A 76 1.98 -11.40 1.07
CA ALA A 76 2.55 -10.84 2.30
C ALA A 76 1.96 -9.46 2.64
N LEU A 77 1.75 -8.60 1.63
CA LEU A 77 1.13 -7.29 1.84
C LEU A 77 -0.36 -7.42 2.21
N LYS A 78 -1.09 -8.35 1.58
CA LYS A 78 -2.49 -8.62 1.91
C LYS A 78 -2.63 -9.12 3.35
N LEU A 79 -1.75 -10.03 3.78
CA LEU A 79 -1.75 -10.57 5.13
C LEU A 79 -1.43 -9.48 6.17
N ALA A 80 -0.39 -8.68 5.94
CA ALA A 80 -0.05 -7.57 6.83
C ALA A 80 -1.21 -6.58 6.99
N HIS A 81 -1.86 -6.19 5.88
CA HIS A 81 -3.03 -5.31 5.92
C HIS A 81 -4.18 -5.91 6.72
N ASN A 82 -4.51 -7.19 6.50
CA ASN A 82 -5.58 -7.86 7.23
C ASN A 82 -5.29 -8.00 8.72
N ASN A 83 -4.03 -8.27 9.10
CA ASN A 83 -3.64 -8.43 10.50
C ASN A 83 -3.61 -7.09 11.26
N CYS A 84 -3.33 -5.98 10.58
CA CYS A 84 -3.36 -4.65 11.18
C CYS A 84 -4.74 -3.98 11.15
N LYS A 85 -5.74 -4.61 10.52
CA LYS A 85 -7.11 -4.07 10.45
C LYS A 85 -7.78 -4.21 11.81
N ILE A 86 -7.93 -3.10 12.52
CA ILE A 86 -8.74 -3.03 13.74
C ILE A 86 -10.20 -2.97 13.33
N SER A 87 -10.99 -3.95 13.78
CA SER A 87 -12.43 -3.98 13.58
C SER A 87 -13.16 -3.08 14.59
N ASP A 88 -14.39 -2.68 14.26
CA ASP A 88 -15.23 -1.88 15.16
C ASP A 88 -15.45 -2.57 16.52
N LYS A 89 -15.51 -3.91 16.52
CA LYS A 89 -15.61 -4.72 17.74
C LYS A 89 -14.37 -4.61 18.62
N GLU A 90 -13.18 -4.61 18.01
CA GLU A 90 -11.92 -4.46 18.72
C GLU A 90 -11.76 -3.03 19.25
N LEU A 91 -12.15 -2.03 18.45
CA LEU A 91 -12.16 -0.64 18.87
C LEU A 91 -13.11 -0.43 20.07
N ALA A 92 -14.33 -0.96 20.02
CA ALA A 92 -15.28 -0.87 21.12
C ALA A 92 -14.75 -1.51 22.41
N LYS A 93 -14.06 -2.66 22.29
CA LYS A 93 -13.36 -3.29 23.42
C LYS A 93 -12.25 -2.41 23.97
N MET A 94 -11.43 -1.80 23.11
CA MET A 94 -10.37 -0.89 23.57
C MET A 94 -10.95 0.33 24.28
N VAL A 95 -11.99 0.96 23.73
CA VAL A 95 -12.68 2.11 24.36
C VAL A 95 -13.26 1.74 25.72
N SER A 96 -13.81 0.54 25.86
CA SER A 96 -14.32 0.03 27.14
C SER A 96 -13.19 -0.25 28.15
N LEU A 97 -12.12 -0.92 27.73
CA LEU A 97 -10.96 -1.21 28.59
C LEU A 97 -10.22 0.05 29.05
N LEU A 98 -10.15 1.07 28.19
CA LEU A 98 -9.49 2.34 28.49
C LEU A 98 -10.38 3.30 29.30
N GLY A 99 -11.60 2.90 29.69
CA GLY A 99 -12.52 3.75 30.44
C GLY A 99 -12.98 5.00 29.67
N LEU A 100 -12.78 5.03 28.35
CA LEU A 100 -13.18 6.14 27.47
C LEU A 100 -14.68 6.13 27.14
N SER A 101 -15.40 5.11 27.62
CA SER A 101 -16.85 5.09 27.61
C SER A 101 -17.31 5.87 28.83
N ASN A 102 -17.77 7.12 28.59
CA ASN A 102 -18.33 8.07 29.55
C ASN A 102 -18.42 7.54 30.99
N GLU A 103 -17.60 8.09 31.88
CA GLU A 103 -17.81 7.97 33.32
C GLU A 103 -19.23 8.48 33.64
N ILE A 104 -20.12 7.56 33.98
CA ILE A 104 -21.40 7.90 34.60
C ILE A 104 -21.04 8.38 36.02
N GLY A 105 -20.97 9.69 36.20
CA GLY A 105 -21.07 10.32 37.51
C GLY A 105 -19.91 11.22 37.91
N SER A 106 -19.93 12.49 37.50
CA SER A 106 -19.33 13.59 38.28
C SER A 106 -19.94 14.98 37.98
N ARG A 107 -21.14 15.04 37.39
CA ARG A 107 -22.02 16.23 37.50
C ARG A 107 -23.02 16.03 38.63
N GLU A 108 -22.51 15.82 39.85
CA GLU A 108 -23.23 16.13 41.07
C GLU A 108 -22.75 17.48 41.60
N VAL A 109 -22.98 18.56 40.84
CA VAL A 109 -22.89 19.94 41.36
C VAL A 109 -24.13 20.69 40.89
N LEU A 110 -25.25 20.34 41.50
CA LEU A 110 -26.38 21.23 41.75
C LEU A 110 -26.69 21.06 43.24
N GLY A 111 -25.85 21.69 44.06
CA GLY A 111 -26.13 22.03 45.45
C GLY A 111 -26.14 23.54 45.58
#